data_AF-A0AAW1DJB4-F1
#
_entry.id   AF-A0AAW1DJB4-F1
#
_cell.length_a   1.000
_cell.length_b   1.000
_cell.length_c   1.000
_cell.angle_alpha   90.00
_cell.angle_beta   90.00
_cell.angle_gamma   90.00
#
_symmetry.space_group_name_H-M   'P 1'
#
loop_
_entity.id
_entity.type
_entity.pdbx_description
1 polymer ?
#
loop_
_entity_poly.entity_id
_entity_poly.type
_entity_poly.pdbx_seq_one_letter_code
_entity_poly.pdbx_strand_id
1 'polypeptide(L)'
;MCTKGRRQSPVNLEPNKLLFDPNLRVLHMDKHRVNGILTNTGHSVLFTVDNTTRQHVNFTGGPLSYKYQLHHIHIHYGLHDDMGSEHTINGHTFPAEVTISFIY
;
A
#
# COMPACT_ATOMS: atom_id res chain seq x y z
N MET A 1 7.72 -14.83 -12.87
CA MET A 1 8.04 -14.27 -11.53
C MET A 1 9.55 -14.21 -11.37
N CYS A 2 10.12 -13.02 -11.19
CA CYS A 2 11.54 -12.89 -10.86
C CYS A 2 11.76 -13.25 -9.38
N THR A 3 12.10 -14.51 -9.09
CA THR A 3 12.31 -15.00 -7.72
C THR A 3 13.69 -14.68 -7.14
N LYS A 4 14.54 -13.94 -7.88
CA LYS A 4 15.92 -13.61 -7.50
C LYS A 4 16.22 -12.11 -7.68
N GLY A 5 15.44 -11.25 -7.04
CA GLY A 5 15.68 -9.81 -6.99
C GLY A 5 16.32 -9.37 -5.66
N ARG A 6 17.23 -8.40 -5.68
CA ARG A 6 17.85 -7.85 -4.45
C ARG A 6 16.93 -6.93 -3.64
N ARG A 7 15.77 -6.57 -4.18
CA ARG A 7 14.78 -5.63 -3.61
C ARG A 7 13.36 -6.16 -3.80
N GLN A 8 13.16 -7.42 -3.43
CA GLN A 8 11.82 -8.01 -3.43
C GLN A 8 11.07 -7.62 -2.17
N SER A 9 9.77 -7.41 -2.34
CA SER A 9 8.78 -7.36 -1.27
C SER A 9 7.97 -8.66 -1.30
N PRO A 10 7.29 -9.03 -0.20
CA PRO A 10 7.28 -8.36 1.11
C PRO A 10 8.57 -8.56 1.93
N VAL A 11 8.68 -7.86 3.06
CA VAL A 11 9.79 -8.00 4.01
C VAL A 11 9.31 -8.04 5.47
N ASN A 12 10.13 -8.59 6.35
CA ASN A 12 9.96 -8.46 7.80
C ASN A 12 10.64 -7.16 8.27
N LEU A 13 9.86 -6.29 8.92
CA LEU A 13 10.34 -5.08 9.55
C LEU A 13 10.76 -5.37 10.99
N GLU A 14 12.04 -5.17 11.28
CA GLU A 14 12.59 -5.31 12.64
C GLU A 14 12.81 -3.91 13.22
N PRO A 15 11.92 -3.37 14.08
CA PRO A 15 11.98 -1.98 14.53
C PRO A 15 13.32 -1.58 15.15
N ASN A 16 14.00 -2.52 15.82
CA ASN A 16 15.32 -2.29 16.43
C ASN A 16 16.45 -2.09 15.41
N LYS A 17 16.25 -2.44 14.13
CA LYS A 17 17.22 -2.26 13.04
C LYS A 17 16.86 -1.09 12.12
N LEU A 18 15.72 -0.43 12.34
CA LEU A 18 15.31 0.72 11.54
C LEU A 18 16.14 1.95 11.89
N LEU A 19 16.47 2.74 10.88
CA LEU A 19 17.17 4.01 11.03
C LEU A 19 16.15 5.14 10.93
N PHE A 20 16.20 6.07 11.88
CA PHE A 20 15.42 7.30 11.81
C PHE A 20 16.03 8.25 10.79
N ASP A 21 15.22 8.74 9.85
CA ASP A 21 15.61 9.78 8.89
C ASP A 21 15.01 11.14 9.31
N PRO A 22 15.81 12.08 9.84
CA PRO A 22 15.34 13.40 10.25
C PRO A 22 14.91 14.29 9.07
N ASN A 23 15.29 13.95 7.83
CA ASN A 23 14.93 14.73 6.64
C ASN A 23 13.60 14.28 6.01
N LEU A 24 12.99 13.22 6.56
CA LEU A 24 11.72 12.73 6.05
C LEU A 24 10.62 13.77 6.27
N ARG A 25 10.04 14.27 5.18
CA ARG A 25 8.92 15.22 5.24
C ARG A 25 7.66 14.52 5.74
N VAL A 26 6.68 15.29 6.23
CA VAL A 26 5.35 14.74 6.54
C VAL A 26 4.72 14.15 5.29
N LEU A 27 4.20 12.93 5.38
CA LEU A 27 3.38 12.33 4.32
C LEU A 27 1.99 12.97 4.33
N HIS A 28 1.57 13.49 3.18
CA HIS A 28 0.26 14.09 2.99
C HIS A 28 -0.58 13.26 2.04
N MET A 29 -1.87 13.13 2.36
CA MET A 29 -2.89 12.49 1.54
C MET A 29 -4.09 13.45 1.40
N ASP A 30 -4.53 13.69 0.17
CA ASP A 30 -5.73 14.47 -0.08
C ASP A 30 -6.97 13.77 0.50
N LYS A 31 -7.88 14.54 1.10
CA LYS A 31 -9.08 14.01 1.78
C LYS A 31 -10.33 14.07 0.89
N HIS A 32 -10.19 13.70 -0.38
CA HIS A 32 -11.31 13.66 -1.32
C HIS A 32 -12.04 12.31 -1.26
N ARG A 33 -13.35 12.33 -1.47
CA ARG A 33 -14.12 11.11 -1.72
C ARG A 33 -14.04 10.75 -3.19
N VAL A 34 -13.75 9.50 -3.49
CA VAL A 34 -13.69 8.96 -4.85
C VAL A 34 -14.63 7.79 -5.01
N ASN A 35 -15.22 7.68 -6.20
CA ASN A 35 -15.96 6.49 -6.60
C ASN A 35 -15.00 5.50 -7.27
N GLY A 36 -15.40 4.23 -7.32
CA GLY A 36 -14.62 3.20 -7.97
C GLY A 36 -15.37 1.88 -8.02
N ILE A 37 -14.71 0.87 -8.58
CA ILE A 37 -15.25 -0.46 -8.78
C ILE A 37 -14.51 -1.43 -7.87
N LEU A 38 -15.25 -2.19 -7.08
CA LEU A 38 -14.72 -3.29 -6.29
C LEU A 38 -14.82 -4.59 -7.09
N THR A 39 -13.70 -5.25 -7.32
CA THR A 39 -13.58 -6.48 -8.11
C THR A 39 -12.97 -7.59 -7.27
N ASN A 40 -13.63 -8.74 -7.22
CA ASN A 40 -13.01 -9.97 -6.74
C ASN A 40 -12.19 -10.59 -7.89
N THR A 41 -10.88 -10.67 -7.71
CA THR A 41 -9.95 -11.16 -8.74
C THR A 41 -9.75 -12.69 -8.70
N GLY A 42 -10.41 -13.38 -7.77
CA GLY A 42 -10.17 -14.79 -7.46
C GLY A 42 -9.01 -15.02 -6.48
N HIS A 43 -8.17 -14.01 -6.25
CA HIS A 43 -7.04 -14.07 -5.31
C HIS A 43 -7.05 -12.95 -4.26
N SER A 44 -7.66 -11.82 -4.58
CA SER A 44 -7.74 -10.64 -3.72
C SER A 44 -8.97 -9.80 -4.07
N VAL A 45 -9.26 -8.83 -3.21
CA VAL A 45 -10.22 -7.77 -3.50
C VAL A 45 -9.46 -6.55 -4.02
N LEU A 46 -9.83 -6.09 -5.20
CA LEU A 46 -9.24 -4.93 -5.88
C LEU A 46 -10.28 -3.82 -5.98
N PHE A 47 -9.98 -2.65 -5.42
CA PHE A 47 -10.74 -1.43 -5.66
C PHE A 47 -10.00 -0.56 -6.68
N THR A 48 -10.62 -0.28 -7.82
CA THR A 48 -10.06 0.60 -8.85
C THR A 48 -10.82 1.93 -8.85
N VAL A 49 -10.10 3.05 -8.75
CA VAL A 49 -10.71 4.39 -8.80
C VAL A 49 -11.31 4.64 -10.18
N ASP A 50 -12.50 5.23 -10.22
CA ASP A 50 -13.16 5.58 -11.47
C ASP A 50 -12.42 6.75 -12.16
N ASN A 51 -12.07 6.57 -13.44
CA ASN A 51 -11.41 7.58 -14.27
C ASN A 51 -12.27 8.84 -14.48
N THR A 52 -13.59 8.76 -14.24
CA THR A 52 -14.50 9.91 -14.38
C THR A 52 -14.58 10.80 -13.13
N THR A 53 -13.86 10.46 -12.06
CA THR A 53 -13.84 11.27 -10.84
C THR A 53 -13.30 12.67 -11.10
N ARG A 54 -14.06 13.70 -10.68
CA ARG A 54 -13.66 15.11 -10.83
C ARG A 54 -12.53 15.52 -9.88
N GLN A 55 -12.36 14.79 -8.78
CA GLN A 55 -11.31 15.00 -7.79
C GLN A 55 -10.50 13.72 -7.63
N HIS A 56 -9.19 13.85 -7.71
CA HIS A 56 -8.25 12.77 -7.48
C HIS A 56 -7.71 12.81 -6.05
N VAL A 57 -7.30 11.66 -5.53
CA VAL A 57 -6.60 11.55 -4.25
C VAL A 57 -5.11 11.44 -4.53
N ASN A 58 -4.35 12.46 -4.14
CA ASN A 58 -2.90 12.46 -4.31
C ASN A 58 -2.16 12.28 -2.99
N PHE A 59 -0.96 11.71 -3.11
CA PHE A 59 0.00 11.53 -2.04
C PHE A 59 1.25 12.34 -2.34
N THR A 60 1.71 13.10 -1.36
CA THR A 60 2.91 13.95 -1.45
C THR A 60 3.70 13.95 -0.14
N GLY A 61 4.94 14.43 -0.17
CA GLY A 61 5.80 14.45 1.02
C GLY A 61 6.34 13.06 1.36
N GLY A 62 6.68 12.81 2.63
CA GLY A 62 7.34 11.56 3.02
C GLY A 62 8.62 11.31 2.21
N PRO A 63 8.87 10.05 1.79
CA PRO A 63 10.00 9.71 0.92
C PRO A 63 9.72 9.97 -0.58
N LEU A 64 8.57 10.57 -0.94
CA LEU A 64 8.16 10.73 -2.33
C LEU A 64 8.83 11.95 -2.98
N SER A 65 9.41 11.75 -4.17
CA SER A 65 9.99 12.83 -4.98
C SER A 65 8.94 13.66 -5.70
N TYR A 66 7.78 13.07 -6.00
CA TYR A 66 6.71 13.68 -6.79
C TYR A 66 5.35 13.51 -6.10
N LYS A 67 4.33 14.05 -6.76
CA LYS A 67 2.94 13.78 -6.45
C LYS A 67 2.55 12.45 -7.09
N TYR A 68 1.93 11.57 -6.32
CA TYR A 68 1.48 10.26 -6.77
C TYR A 68 -0.03 10.18 -6.65
N GLN A 69 -0.71 9.88 -7.75
CA GLN A 69 -2.17 9.80 -7.77
C GLN A 69 -2.62 8.37 -7.47
N LEU A 70 -3.58 8.22 -6.54
CA LEU A 70 -4.22 6.94 -6.25
C LEU A 70 -4.84 6.36 -7.52
N HIS A 71 -4.51 5.11 -7.84
CA HIS A 71 -5.06 4.38 -8.97
C HIS A 71 -5.94 3.22 -8.52
N HIS A 72 -5.41 2.34 -7.67
CA HIS A 72 -6.17 1.23 -7.12
C HIS A 72 -5.65 0.81 -5.75
N ILE A 73 -6.47 0.04 -5.04
CA ILE A 73 -6.17 -0.52 -3.72
C ILE A 73 -6.37 -2.03 -3.80
N HIS A 74 -5.35 -2.79 -3.40
CA HIS A 74 -5.42 -4.23 -3.19
C HIS A 74 -5.54 -4.54 -1.71
N ILE A 75 -6.38 -5.53 -1.38
CA ILE A 75 -6.50 -6.04 -0.02
C ILE A 75 -6.02 -7.49 0.00
N HIS A 76 -4.97 -7.75 0.77
CA HIS A 76 -4.49 -9.08 1.11
C HIS A 76 -5.05 -9.43 2.49
N TYR A 77 -5.58 -10.64 2.64
CA TYR A 77 -6.21 -11.08 3.88
C TYR A 77 -6.09 -12.59 4.04
N GLY A 78 -6.04 -13.04 5.30
CA GLY A 78 -6.00 -14.45 5.64
C GLY A 78 -7.37 -15.07 5.83
N LEU A 79 -7.38 -16.38 6.05
CA LEU A 79 -8.59 -17.11 6.45
C LEU A 79 -8.90 -16.92 7.95
N HIS A 80 -7.89 -16.56 8.73
CA HIS A 80 -7.91 -16.44 10.18
C HIS A 80 -7.25 -15.13 10.61
N ASP A 81 -7.62 -14.62 11.78
CA ASP A 81 -7.17 -13.31 12.26
C ASP A 81 -5.68 -13.26 12.66
N ASP A 82 -5.00 -14.40 12.71
CA ASP A 82 -3.57 -14.49 12.99
C ASP A 82 -2.69 -14.39 11.73
N MET A 83 -3.27 -14.33 10.53
CA MET A 83 -2.53 -14.31 9.27
C MET A 83 -3.20 -13.44 8.20
N GLY A 84 -2.43 -13.00 7.20
CA GLY A 84 -2.98 -12.35 6.00
C GLY A 84 -2.16 -11.21 5.43
N SER A 85 -1.47 -10.45 6.27
CA SER A 85 -0.52 -9.43 5.82
C SER A 85 0.65 -10.08 5.09
N GLU A 86 1.17 -9.40 4.07
CA GLU A 86 2.35 -9.86 3.34
C GLU A 86 3.62 -9.43 4.09
N HIS A 87 3.68 -8.16 4.53
CA HIS A 87 4.71 -7.67 5.43
C HIS A 87 4.47 -8.15 6.87
N THR A 88 5.56 -8.26 7.62
CA THR A 88 5.54 -8.65 9.04
C THR A 88 6.31 -7.65 9.89
N ILE A 89 6.03 -7.59 11.19
CA ILE A 89 6.76 -6.77 12.16
C ILE A 89 7.33 -7.69 13.24
N ASN A 90 8.66 -7.79 13.37
CA ASN A 90 9.33 -8.77 14.23
C ASN A 90 8.81 -10.21 14.01
N GLY A 91 8.49 -10.57 12.77
CA GLY A 91 7.92 -11.87 12.41
C GLY A 91 6.43 -12.03 12.70
N HIS A 92 5.77 -11.04 13.30
CA HIS A 92 4.32 -11.06 13.53
C HIS A 92 3.56 -10.60 12.27
N THR A 93 2.54 -11.39 11.92
CA THR A 93 1.56 -11.12 10.86
C THR A 93 0.33 -10.42 11.40
N PHE A 94 -0.42 -9.78 10.51
CA PHE A 94 -1.72 -9.17 10.79
C PHE A 94 -2.81 -9.84 9.94
N PRO A 95 -4.10 -9.74 10.31
CA PRO A 95 -5.21 -10.36 9.56
C PRO A 95 -5.29 -9.95 8.08
N ALA A 96 -4.86 -8.72 7.77
CA ALA A 96 -4.94 -8.15 6.44
C ALA A 96 -3.91 -7.04 6.24
N GLU A 97 -3.61 -6.76 4.97
CA GLU A 97 -2.78 -5.65 4.53
C GLU A 97 -3.44 -4.94 3.34
N VAL A 98 -3.43 -3.61 3.38
CA VAL A 98 -3.97 -2.77 2.31
C VAL A 98 -2.80 -2.17 1.54
N THR A 99 -2.70 -2.56 0.28
CA THR A 99 -1.68 -2.06 -0.65
C THR A 99 -2.30 -0.97 -1.52
N ILE A 100 -1.74 0.24 -1.45
CA ILE A 100 -2.18 1.39 -2.22
C ILE A 100 -1.24 1.58 -3.41
N SER A 101 -1.79 1.50 -4.63
CA SER A 101 -1.03 1.65 -5.87
C SER A 101 -1.30 3.00 -6.51
N PHE A 102 -0.23 3.59 -7.03
CA PHE A 102 -0.26 4.91 -7.64
C PHE A 102 0.06 4.89 -9.13
N ILE A 103 -0.40 5.91 -9.83
CA ILE A 103 0.07 6.30 -11.17
C ILE A 103 0.75 7.68 -11.09
N TYR A 104 1.63 7.94 -12.06
CA TYR A 104 2.43 9.17 -12.18
C TYR A 104 1.58 10.44 -12.26
#